data_AF-K0VWI3-F1
#
_entry.id   AF-K0VWI3-F1
#
_cell.length_a   1.000
_cell.length_b   1.000
_cell.length_c   1.000
_cell.angle_alpha   90.00
_cell.angle_beta   90.00
_cell.angle_gamma   90.00
#
_symmetry.space_group_name_H-M   'P 1'
#
loop_
_entity.id
_entity.type
_entity.pdbx_description
1 polymer ?
#
loop_
_entity_poly.entity_id
_entity_poly.type
_entity_poly.pdbx_seq_one_letter_code
_entity_poly.pdbx_strand_id
1 'polypeptide(L)'
;EVGAEKLVLLAADAPCERAGERERVIEDDTAGYVMGVSAGFVFFRAADGWNGGLPFVVYDSATGERLLDDSLEGESFGAIRSGKGELTLDFRRVYTASCSLYLQGTACAKAIAADTGLQPKQLPDCTSAYKAEMRRSPEHAKEIEKLPSVIVYPVELSYAAGETVRRPMDGTTACRTPS
;
A
#
# COMPACT_ATOMS: atom_id res chain seq x y z
N GLU A 1 -16.42 8.52 20.68
CA GLU A 1 -16.56 9.29 19.43
C GLU A 1 -17.75 8.74 18.67
N VAL A 2 -18.55 9.60 18.04
CA VAL A 2 -19.63 9.15 17.15
C VAL A 2 -19.00 9.05 15.76
N GLY A 3 -18.55 7.85 15.39
CA GLY A 3 -18.05 7.56 14.05
C GLY A 3 -19.19 7.65 13.02
N ALA A 4 -18.88 8.04 11.79
CA ALA A 4 -19.85 8.04 10.70
C ALA A 4 -20.32 6.61 10.44
N GLU A 5 -21.62 6.35 10.57
CA GLU A 5 -22.23 5.02 10.38
C GLU A 5 -22.12 4.54 8.91
N LYS A 6 -22.03 5.47 7.95
CA LYS A 6 -21.86 5.20 6.52
C LYS A 6 -21.13 6.35 5.83
N LEU A 7 -20.36 6.03 4.78
CA LEU A 7 -19.76 7.00 3.88
C LEU A 7 -20.35 6.85 2.47
N VAL A 8 -20.64 7.98 1.85
CA VAL A 8 -21.21 8.08 0.50
C VAL A 8 -20.43 9.11 -0.31
N LEU A 9 -20.22 8.81 -1.60
CA LEU A 9 -19.68 9.74 -2.59
C LEU A 9 -20.80 10.38 -3.41
N LEU A 10 -20.79 11.70 -3.49
CA LEU A 10 -21.72 12.50 -4.30
C LEU A 10 -20.95 13.28 -5.36
N ALA A 11 -21.59 13.55 -6.51
CA ALA A 11 -21.08 14.50 -7.49
C ALA A 11 -21.00 15.92 -6.89
N ALA A 12 -20.06 16.74 -7.36
CA ALA A 12 -19.75 18.05 -6.77
C ALA A 12 -20.92 19.06 -6.80
N ASP A 13 -21.89 18.87 -7.69
CA ASP A 13 -23.09 19.70 -7.86
C ASP A 13 -24.38 19.04 -7.34
N ALA A 14 -24.27 17.88 -6.68
CA ALA A 14 -25.43 17.20 -6.14
C ALA A 14 -26.02 18.00 -4.95
N PRO A 15 -27.35 18.20 -4.89
CA PRO A 15 -27.99 18.73 -3.70
C PRO A 15 -27.70 17.80 -2.50
N CYS A 16 -27.40 18.40 -1.34
CA CYS A 16 -27.17 17.66 -0.09
C CYS A 16 -28.49 17.03 0.42
N GLU A 17 -28.89 15.92 -0.19
CA GLU A 17 -30.00 15.08 0.25
C GLU A 17 -29.44 13.76 0.76
N ARG A 18 -29.80 13.37 1.98
CA ARG A 18 -29.11 12.36 2.79
C ARG A 18 -29.52 10.90 2.52
N ALA A 19 -30.20 10.67 1.39
CA ALA A 19 -30.63 9.36 0.93
C ALA A 19 -31.28 9.52 -0.45
N GLY A 20 -30.57 9.16 -1.51
CA GLY A 20 -31.14 9.11 -2.86
C GLY A 20 -30.52 7.99 -3.66
N GLU A 21 -31.19 7.56 -4.74
CA GLU A 21 -30.72 6.54 -5.70
C GLU A 21 -29.35 6.86 -6.36
N ARG A 22 -28.75 8.00 -6.03
CA ARG A 22 -27.45 8.49 -6.51
C ARG A 22 -26.31 8.24 -5.51
N GLU A 23 -26.62 7.80 -4.29
CA GLU A 23 -25.63 7.45 -3.28
C GLU A 23 -25.08 6.06 -3.56
N ARG A 24 -23.74 5.94 -3.61
CA ARG A 24 -23.08 4.63 -3.71
C ARG A 24 -22.37 4.29 -2.41
N VAL A 25 -22.73 3.15 -1.85
CA VAL A 25 -22.06 2.56 -0.70
C VAL A 25 -20.87 1.75 -1.21
N ILE A 26 -19.69 1.99 -0.64
CA ILE A 26 -18.49 1.19 -0.89
C ILE A 26 -18.42 0.13 0.20
N GLU A 27 -18.72 -1.12 -0.16
CA GLU A 27 -18.53 -2.29 0.70
C GLU A 27 -17.18 -2.93 0.35
N ASP A 28 -16.11 -2.50 1.02
CA ASP A 28 -14.76 -3.01 0.83
C ASP A 28 -14.06 -3.11 2.19
N ASP A 29 -13.63 -4.33 2.54
CA ASP A 29 -12.96 -4.63 3.82
C ASP A 29 -11.65 -3.82 4.01
N THR A 30 -11.07 -3.35 2.91
CA THR A 30 -9.89 -2.47 2.93
C THR A 30 -10.29 -0.99 3.09
N ALA A 31 -11.52 -0.60 2.73
CA ALA A 31 -11.97 0.78 2.75
C ALA A 31 -12.51 1.21 4.13
N GLY A 32 -11.72 1.02 5.19
CA GLY A 32 -12.14 1.30 6.56
C GLY A 32 -12.29 2.80 6.86
N TYR A 33 -11.35 3.63 6.40
CA TYR A 33 -11.32 5.07 6.68
C TYR A 33 -11.03 5.90 5.43
N VAL A 34 -11.68 7.05 5.30
CA VAL A 34 -11.37 8.02 4.24
C VAL A 34 -10.05 8.71 4.51
N MET A 35 -9.16 8.70 3.52
CA MET A 35 -7.92 9.48 3.53
C MET A 35 -8.09 10.84 2.84
N GLY A 36 -8.93 10.92 1.82
CA GLY A 36 -9.17 12.16 1.09
C GLY A 36 -9.72 11.95 -0.32
N VAL A 37 -9.83 13.05 -1.07
CA VAL A 37 -10.31 13.09 -2.45
C VAL A 37 -9.41 14.01 -3.28
N SER A 38 -9.14 13.65 -4.54
CA SER A 38 -8.32 14.45 -5.46
C SER A 38 -8.75 14.24 -6.92
N ALA A 39 -9.17 15.29 -7.63
CA ALA A 39 -9.55 15.30 -9.06
C ALA A 39 -10.39 14.10 -9.59
N GLY A 40 -11.29 13.56 -8.76
CA GLY A 40 -12.14 12.42 -9.10
C GLY A 40 -11.69 11.09 -8.50
N PHE A 41 -10.58 11.06 -7.76
CA PHE A 41 -10.09 9.88 -7.05
C PHE A 41 -10.41 9.98 -5.57
N VAL A 42 -10.92 8.89 -4.99
CA VAL A 42 -11.26 8.79 -3.57
C VAL A 42 -10.37 7.75 -2.93
N PHE A 43 -9.71 8.16 -1.84
CA PHE A 43 -8.70 7.35 -1.17
C PHE A 43 -9.27 6.84 0.14
N PHE A 44 -9.15 5.54 0.35
CA PHE A 44 -9.45 4.90 1.63
C PHE A 44 -8.24 4.12 2.12
N ARG A 45 -8.16 3.95 3.43
CA ARG A 45 -7.20 3.06 4.10
C ARG A 45 -7.92 2.04 4.96
N ALA A 46 -7.27 0.91 5.17
CA ALA A 46 -7.72 -0.10 6.10
C ALA A 46 -7.75 0.45 7.53
N ALA A 47 -8.54 -0.20 8.38
CA ALA A 47 -8.59 0.13 9.79
C ALA A 47 -7.32 -0.31 10.53
N ASP A 48 -6.79 -1.47 10.13
CA ASP A 48 -5.60 -2.08 10.71
C ASP A 48 -4.46 -2.16 9.70
N GLY A 49 -3.25 -2.03 10.23
CA GLY A 49 -2.03 -2.28 9.47
C GLY A 49 -1.68 -3.76 9.40
N TRP A 50 -0.89 -4.13 8.41
CA TRP A 50 -0.34 -5.47 8.24
C TRP A 50 1.14 -5.38 7.85
N ASN A 51 2.02 -6.12 8.52
CA ASN A 51 3.46 -6.10 8.26
C ASN A 51 4.11 -4.70 8.35
N GLY A 52 3.55 -3.82 9.19
CA GLY A 52 3.99 -2.44 9.35
C GLY A 52 3.66 -1.52 8.16
N GLY A 53 2.78 -1.97 7.26
CA GLY A 53 2.15 -1.15 6.23
C GLY A 53 0.66 -0.97 6.50
N LEU A 54 0.09 0.10 5.97
CA LEU A 54 -1.33 0.41 6.02
C LEU A 54 -1.90 0.21 4.61
N PRO A 55 -2.70 -0.84 4.39
CA PRO A 55 -3.37 -1.03 3.10
C PRO A 55 -4.24 0.17 2.75
N PHE A 56 -4.24 0.54 1.47
CA PHE A 56 -5.09 1.59 0.93
C PHE A 56 -5.66 1.18 -0.43
N VAL A 57 -6.78 1.79 -0.77
CA VAL A 57 -7.52 1.58 -2.02
C VAL A 57 -7.92 2.93 -2.60
N VAL A 58 -7.93 3.01 -3.93
CA VAL A 58 -8.36 4.20 -4.66
C VAL A 58 -9.55 3.85 -5.54
N TYR A 59 -10.59 4.66 -5.45
CA TYR A 59 -11.81 4.53 -6.22
C TYR A 59 -11.96 5.70 -7.20
N ASP A 60 -12.54 5.41 -8.36
CA ASP A 60 -13.08 6.44 -9.24
C ASP A 60 -14.40 6.97 -8.67
N SER A 61 -14.49 8.27 -8.42
CA SER A 61 -15.66 8.87 -7.77
C SER A 61 -16.91 8.87 -8.63
N ALA A 62 -16.77 8.82 -9.96
CA ALA A 62 -17.90 8.91 -10.89
C ALA A 62 -18.55 7.53 -11.10
N THR A 63 -17.72 6.51 -11.24
CA THR A 63 -18.13 5.15 -11.54
C THR A 63 -18.18 4.26 -10.30
N GLY A 64 -17.56 4.65 -9.19
CA GLY A 64 -17.43 3.84 -7.98
C GLY A 64 -16.57 2.59 -8.17
N GLU A 65 -15.78 2.52 -9.25
CA GLU A 65 -14.90 1.39 -9.52
C GLU A 65 -13.64 1.48 -8.67
N ARG A 66 -13.21 0.34 -8.12
CA ARG A 66 -11.92 0.21 -7.44
C ARG A 66 -10.82 0.18 -8.50
N LEU A 67 -9.97 1.21 -8.52
CA LEU A 67 -8.94 1.37 -9.54
C LEU A 67 -7.64 0.66 -9.18
N LEU A 68 -7.22 0.78 -7.93
CA LEU A 68 -5.98 0.17 -7.45
C LEU A 68 -5.96 0.04 -5.93
N ASP A 69 -5.06 -0.82 -5.46
CA ASP A 69 -4.70 -0.97 -4.07
C ASP A 69 -3.19 -1.12 -3.90
N ASP A 70 -2.71 -0.72 -2.74
CA ASP A 70 -1.35 -0.94 -2.30
C ASP A 70 -1.24 -0.82 -0.77
N SER A 71 -0.03 -0.90 -0.22
CA SER A 71 0.23 -0.68 1.20
C SER A 71 1.30 0.38 1.39
N LEU A 72 1.02 1.38 2.23
CA LEU A 72 1.96 2.46 2.53
C LEU A 72 2.53 2.36 3.95
N GLU A 73 3.77 2.79 4.13
CA GLU A 73 4.34 3.06 5.44
C GLU A 73 3.94 4.47 5.90
N GLY A 74 3.46 4.59 7.14
CA GLY A 74 3.01 5.84 7.72
C GLY A 74 1.55 6.13 7.41
N GLU A 75 1.17 7.42 7.45
CA GLU A 75 -0.24 7.85 7.39
C GLU A 75 -0.60 8.64 6.12
N SER A 76 0.39 9.05 5.31
CA SER A 76 0.17 9.97 4.19
C SER A 76 1.07 9.68 2.98
N PHE A 77 0.62 10.15 1.83
CA PHE A 77 1.42 10.21 0.60
C PHE A 77 2.44 11.35 0.69
N GLY A 78 3.63 11.14 0.14
CA GLY A 78 4.64 12.19 -0.01
C GLY A 78 4.25 13.24 -1.06
N ALA A 79 3.54 12.82 -2.11
CA ALA A 79 2.92 13.71 -3.08
C ALA A 79 1.69 13.05 -3.72
N ILE A 80 0.73 13.89 -4.11
CA ILE A 80 -0.43 13.50 -4.92
C ILE A 80 -0.52 14.49 -6.09
N ARG A 81 -0.54 13.96 -7.31
CA ARG A 81 -0.77 14.74 -8.53
C ARG A 81 -1.91 14.09 -9.29
N SER A 82 -2.94 14.84 -9.61
CA SER A 82 -4.15 14.28 -10.23
C SER A 82 -4.78 15.27 -11.22
N GLY A 83 -5.42 14.73 -12.24
CA GLY A 83 -6.13 15.53 -13.24
C GLY A 83 -6.40 14.75 -14.52
N LYS A 84 -7.49 15.07 -15.23
CA LYS A 84 -7.86 14.46 -16.51
C LYS A 84 -7.92 12.92 -16.50
N GLY A 85 -8.33 12.32 -15.37
CA GLY A 85 -8.39 10.86 -15.22
C GLY A 85 -7.02 10.21 -14.99
N GLU A 86 -5.98 11.01 -14.73
CA GLU A 86 -4.64 10.55 -14.37
C GLU A 86 -4.40 10.81 -12.88
N LEU A 87 -3.67 9.88 -12.26
CA LEU A 87 -3.25 9.97 -10.86
C LEU A 87 -1.78 9.56 -10.75
N THR A 88 -1.00 10.30 -9.97
CA THR A 88 0.35 9.94 -9.56
C THR A 88 0.50 10.11 -8.05
N LEU A 89 1.05 9.09 -7.40
CA LEU A 89 1.26 9.03 -5.95
C LEU A 89 2.73 8.72 -5.67
N ASP A 90 3.34 9.53 -4.82
CA ASP A 90 4.68 9.24 -4.28
C ASP A 90 4.50 8.77 -2.84
N PHE A 91 4.99 7.58 -2.49
CA PHE A 91 4.88 7.05 -1.12
C PHE A 91 5.94 6.00 -0.81
N ARG A 92 6.08 5.64 0.46
CA ARG A 92 6.89 4.48 0.87
C ARG A 92 6.02 3.25 0.86
N ARG A 93 6.21 2.38 -0.13
CA ARG A 93 5.45 1.14 -0.29
C ARG A 93 5.95 0.08 0.66
N VAL A 94 5.03 -0.66 1.26
CA VAL A 94 5.32 -1.87 2.05
C VAL A 94 4.98 -3.10 1.19
N TYR A 95 6.02 -3.82 0.75
CA TYR A 95 5.89 -5.01 -0.08
C TYR A 95 6.24 -6.26 0.72
N THR A 96 5.29 -7.19 0.84
CA THR A 96 5.57 -8.51 1.43
C THR A 96 5.99 -9.46 0.32
N ALA A 97 7.24 -9.90 0.32
CA ALA A 97 7.74 -10.88 -0.65
C ALA A 97 7.09 -12.25 -0.43
N SER A 98 7.15 -13.12 -1.42
CA SER A 98 6.76 -14.54 -1.30
C SER A 98 7.87 -15.42 -0.69
N CYS A 99 9.02 -14.82 -0.37
CA CYS A 99 10.25 -15.51 0.01
C CYS A 99 11.01 -14.79 1.12
N SER A 100 11.88 -15.53 1.81
CA SER A 100 12.81 -14.97 2.80
C SER A 100 14.09 -14.52 2.11
N LEU A 101 14.32 -13.21 2.05
CA LEU A 101 15.58 -12.63 1.56
C LEU A 101 16.75 -12.99 2.49
N TYR A 102 16.47 -13.23 3.78
CA TYR A 102 17.45 -13.72 4.74
C TYR A 102 17.95 -15.14 4.42
N LEU A 103 17.03 -16.09 4.21
CA LEU A 103 17.38 -17.49 4.00
C LEU A 103 17.76 -17.81 2.55
N GLN A 104 17.07 -17.22 1.58
CA GLN A 104 17.20 -17.56 0.16
C GLN A 104 18.12 -16.60 -0.61
N GLY A 105 18.50 -15.47 -0.01
CA GLY A 105 19.47 -14.52 -0.55
C GLY A 105 19.17 -14.14 -2.01
N THR A 106 20.12 -14.41 -2.90
CA THR A 106 20.06 -14.02 -4.33
C THR A 106 18.83 -14.53 -5.08
N ALA A 107 18.32 -15.72 -4.74
CA ALA A 107 17.13 -16.24 -5.42
C ALA A 107 15.90 -15.38 -5.11
N CYS A 108 15.70 -15.05 -3.83
CA CYS A 108 14.62 -14.17 -3.40
C CYS A 108 14.83 -12.73 -3.88
N ALA A 109 16.07 -12.23 -3.89
CA ALA A 109 16.41 -10.93 -4.43
C ALA A 109 15.96 -10.76 -5.88
N LYS A 110 16.17 -11.77 -6.73
CA LYS A 110 15.73 -11.77 -8.13
C LYS A 110 14.21 -11.74 -8.27
N ALA A 111 13.50 -12.50 -7.42
CA ALA A 111 12.04 -12.49 -7.42
C ALA A 111 11.49 -11.11 -7.02
N ILE A 112 11.99 -10.54 -5.92
CA ILE A 112 11.60 -9.19 -5.47
C ILE A 112 11.88 -8.16 -6.56
N ALA A 113 13.05 -8.21 -7.20
CA ALA A 113 13.39 -7.29 -8.29
C ALA A 113 12.43 -7.41 -9.48
N ALA A 114 12.00 -8.62 -9.85
CA ALA A 114 11.03 -8.84 -10.92
C ALA A 114 9.65 -8.29 -10.55
N ASP A 115 9.20 -8.48 -9.31
CA ASP A 115 7.86 -8.07 -8.86
C ASP A 115 7.75 -6.55 -8.61
N THR A 116 8.85 -5.92 -8.23
CA THR A 116 8.85 -4.52 -7.75
C THR A 116 9.54 -3.55 -8.69
N GLY A 117 10.39 -4.04 -9.59
CA GLY A 117 11.30 -3.23 -10.40
C GLY A 117 12.53 -2.70 -9.65
N LEU A 118 12.73 -3.09 -8.38
CA LEU A 118 13.89 -2.68 -7.60
C LEU A 118 15.17 -3.25 -8.21
N GLN A 119 16.20 -2.41 -8.35
CA GLN A 119 17.52 -2.87 -8.76
C GLN A 119 18.20 -3.64 -7.63
N PRO A 120 19.12 -4.59 -7.92
CA PRO A 120 19.83 -5.33 -6.88
C PRO A 120 20.53 -4.43 -5.84
N LYS A 121 21.06 -3.28 -6.27
CA LYS A 121 21.70 -2.29 -5.39
C LYS A 121 20.73 -1.56 -4.44
N GLN A 122 19.43 -1.57 -4.76
CA GLN A 122 18.38 -0.95 -3.94
C GLN A 122 17.79 -1.94 -2.93
N LEU A 123 18.05 -3.25 -3.07
CA LEU A 123 17.52 -4.22 -2.12
C LEU A 123 18.22 -4.07 -0.75
N PRO A 124 17.45 -4.01 0.34
CA PRO A 124 18.02 -3.87 1.69
C PRO A 124 18.65 -5.18 2.17
N ASP A 125 19.63 -5.08 3.08
CA ASP A 125 20.10 -6.23 3.85
C ASP A 125 19.11 -6.56 4.98
N CYS A 126 18.57 -7.78 4.96
CA CYS A 126 17.63 -8.28 5.97
C CYS A 126 18.32 -8.90 7.19
N THR A 127 19.65 -9.05 7.21
CA THR A 127 20.38 -9.78 8.25
C THR A 127 20.12 -9.26 9.65
N SER A 128 20.13 -7.93 9.82
CA SER A 128 19.94 -7.29 11.13
C SER A 128 18.52 -7.49 11.67
N ALA A 129 17.50 -7.34 10.82
CA ALA A 129 16.09 -7.50 11.18
C ALA A 129 15.80 -8.94 11.66
N TYR A 130 16.20 -9.95 10.87
CA TYR A 130 15.97 -11.35 11.25
C TYR A 130 16.77 -11.75 12.49
N LYS A 131 18.02 -11.29 12.64
CA LYS A 131 18.80 -11.56 13.87
C LYS A 131 18.21 -10.87 15.09
N ALA A 132 17.60 -9.70 14.95
CA ALA A 132 16.89 -9.06 16.05
C ALA A 132 15.66 -9.90 16.45
N GLU A 133 14.87 -10.36 15.48
CA GLU A 133 13.68 -11.15 15.74
C GLU A 133 13.98 -12.53 16.32
N MET A 134 14.98 -13.25 15.81
CA MET A 134 15.43 -14.52 16.39
C MET A 134 15.99 -14.38 17.81
N ARG A 135 16.55 -13.21 18.17
CA ARG A 135 16.97 -12.95 19.56
C ARG A 135 15.78 -12.68 20.48
N ARG A 136 14.67 -12.15 19.94
CA ARG A 136 13.43 -11.90 20.67
C ARG A 136 12.68 -13.19 20.97
N SER A 137 12.72 -14.15 20.04
CA SER A 137 12.03 -15.45 20.15
C SER A 137 12.96 -16.62 19.75
N PRO A 138 13.97 -16.97 20.58
CA PRO A 138 14.99 -17.97 20.23
C PRO A 138 14.43 -19.37 19.93
N GLU A 139 13.35 -19.77 20.59
CA GLU A 139 12.65 -21.03 20.39
C GLU A 139 12.01 -21.17 19.01
N HIS A 140 11.80 -20.04 18.32
CA HIS A 140 11.22 -19.96 16.98
C HIS A 140 12.24 -19.54 15.90
N ALA A 141 13.54 -19.58 16.23
CA ALA A 141 14.56 -19.06 15.32
C ALA A 141 14.51 -19.70 13.93
N LYS A 142 14.27 -21.01 13.83
CA LYS A 142 14.23 -21.74 12.55
C LYS A 142 13.00 -21.43 11.71
N GLU A 143 11.89 -21.09 12.35
CA GLU A 143 10.68 -20.61 11.70
C GLU A 143 10.88 -19.17 11.21
N ILE A 144 11.51 -18.33 12.04
CA ILE A 144 11.81 -16.93 11.71
C ILE A 144 12.71 -16.82 10.48
N GLU A 145 13.74 -17.67 10.35
CA GLU A 145 14.60 -17.72 9.14
C GLU A 145 13.78 -17.87 7.85
N LYS A 146 12.66 -18.57 7.90
CA LYS A 146 11.80 -18.89 6.74
C LYS A 146 10.72 -17.85 6.47
N LEU A 147 10.47 -16.92 7.40
CA LEU A 147 9.43 -15.90 7.23
C LEU A 147 9.69 -15.08 5.97
N PRO A 148 8.67 -14.74 5.18
CA PRO A 148 8.84 -13.89 4.02
C PRO A 148 9.37 -12.51 4.40
N SER A 149 10.22 -11.91 3.58
CA SER A 149 10.77 -10.57 3.88
C SER A 149 9.79 -9.48 3.50
N VAL A 150 9.68 -8.47 4.36
CA VAL A 150 8.88 -7.27 4.11
C VAL A 150 9.83 -6.14 3.73
N ILE A 151 9.67 -5.61 2.52
CA ILE A 151 10.54 -4.59 1.94
C ILE A 151 9.80 -3.26 1.88
N VAL A 152 10.38 -2.23 2.49
CA VAL A 152 9.84 -0.88 2.46
C VAL A 152 10.72 0.02 1.60
N TYR A 153 10.14 0.66 0.58
CA TYR A 153 10.90 1.46 -0.38
C TYR A 153 10.06 2.60 -0.98
N PRO A 154 10.68 3.72 -1.39
CA PRO A 154 9.95 4.80 -2.06
C PRO A 154 9.54 4.38 -3.47
N VAL A 155 8.29 4.67 -3.85
CA VAL A 155 7.71 4.34 -5.14
C VAL A 155 6.89 5.52 -5.67
N GLU A 156 6.93 5.71 -6.98
CA GLU A 156 5.94 6.45 -7.74
C GLU A 156 4.95 5.44 -8.30
N LEU A 157 3.67 5.60 -7.97
CA LEU A 157 2.58 4.90 -8.62
C LEU A 157 1.92 5.87 -9.60
N SER A 158 1.73 5.45 -10.85
CA SER A 158 0.97 6.19 -11.85
C SER A 158 -0.23 5.37 -12.30
N TYR A 159 -1.39 6.01 -12.37
CA TYR A 159 -2.60 5.48 -12.98
C TYR A 159 -3.01 6.37 -14.15
N ALA A 160 -3.21 5.77 -15.33
CA ALA A 160 -3.71 6.45 -16.51
C ALA A 160 -4.39 5.43 -17.43
N ALA A 161 -5.53 5.80 -18.01
CA ALA A 161 -6.25 4.98 -18.99
C ALA A 161 -6.53 3.52 -18.54
N GLY A 162 -6.82 3.31 -17.25
CA GLY A 162 -7.07 1.98 -16.69
C GLY A 162 -5.82 1.17 -16.34
N GLU A 163 -4.62 1.69 -16.63
CA GLU A 163 -3.37 1.02 -16.32
C GLU A 163 -2.72 1.59 -15.07
N THR A 164 -2.15 0.72 -14.23
CA THR A 164 -1.35 1.10 -13.07
C THR A 164 0.10 0.67 -13.26
N VAL A 165 1.02 1.63 -13.14
CA VAL A 165 2.46 1.41 -13.20
C VAL A 165 3.10 1.81 -11.89
N ARG A 166 4.00 0.97 -11.38
CA ARG A 166 4.80 1.24 -10.17
C ARG A 166 6.26 1.39 -10.56
N ARG A 167 6.89 2.49 -10.16
CA ARG A 167 8.31 2.77 -10.41
C ARG A 167 9.02 3.02 -9.09
N PRO A 168 9.94 2.14 -8.66
CA PRO A 168 10.78 2.44 -7.51
C PRO A 168 11.54 3.73 -7.73
N MET A 169 11.54 4.59 -6.72
CA MET A 169 12.29 5.83 -6.72
C MET A 169 13.64 5.63 -6.04
N ASP A 170 14.55 6.58 -6.23
CA ASP A 170 15.75 6.64 -5.42
C ASP A 170 15.38 6.97 -3.96
N GLY A 171 16.10 6.35 -3.02
CA GLY A 171 15.95 6.59 -1.59
C GLY A 171 16.18 5.33 -0.75
N THR A 172 16.07 5.49 0.57
CA THR A 172 16.37 4.44 1.53
C THR A 172 15.37 3.29 1.45
N THR A 173 15.86 2.07 1.34
CA THR A 173 15.06 0.85 1.50
C THR A 173 15.30 0.23 2.87
N ALA A 174 14.29 -0.47 3.38
CA ALA A 174 14.35 -1.15 4.68
C ALA A 174 13.78 -2.55 4.58
N CYS A 175 14.28 -3.46 5.40
CA CYS A 175 13.77 -4.81 5.55
C CYS A 175 13.18 -5.01 6.95
N ARG A 176 12.06 -5.74 7.02
CA ARG A 176 11.40 -6.16 8.25
C ARG A 176 11.03 -7.64 8.16
N THR A 177 10.85 -8.26 9.33
CA THR A 177 10.12 -9.53 9.43
C THR A 177 8.62 -9.24 9.48
N PRO A 178 7.77 -10.16 9.01
CA PRO A 178 6.32 -10.06 9.13
C PRO A 178 5.89 -9.94 10.60
N SER A 179 4.82 -9.19 10.84
CA SER A 179 4.28 -8.90 12.19
C SER A 179 2.78 -8.70 12.14
#